data_AF-A0A2T2THP7-F1
#
_entry.id   AF-A0A2T2THP7-F1
#
_cell.length_a   1.000
_cell.length_b   1.000
_cell.length_c   1.000
_cell.angle_alpha   90.00
_cell.angle_beta   90.00
_cell.angle_gamma   90.00
#
_symmetry.space_group_name_H-M   'P 1'
#
loop_
_entity.id
_entity.type
_entity.pdbx_description
1 polymer ?
#
loop_
_entity_poly.entity_id
_entity_poly.type
_entity_poly.pdbx_seq_one_letter_code
_entity_poly.pdbx_strand_id
1 'polypeptide(L)'
;TRTLIWDVSDLEDPQLVKQYTYGTTSSDHNLYVEGNRMYMSNYASGLRVHDISNPENPEEIAHFDTSPVGDDDPPGFTGTWSNYPYFDNGVVAVSSIGEGLFLLRPTTGERESL
;
A
#
# COMPACT_ATOMS: atom_id res chain seq x y z
N THR A 1 -1.64 1.28 11.03
CA THR A 1 -0.76 0.13 10.84
C THR A 1 0.69 0.54 11.13
N ARG A 2 1.63 -0.40 11.21
CA ARG A 2 3.06 -0.13 11.40
C ARG A 2 3.89 -0.85 10.35
N THR A 3 4.66 -0.09 9.57
CA THR A 3 5.66 -0.60 8.63
C THR A 3 7.06 -0.44 9.22
N LEU A 4 7.89 -1.48 9.09
CA LEU A 4 9.28 -1.49 9.54
C LEU A 4 10.21 -1.41 8.33
N ILE A 5 11.18 -0.51 8.37
CA ILE A 5 12.20 -0.35 7.33
C ILE A 5 13.49 -0.93 7.88
N TRP A 6 13.99 -1.98 7.22
CA TRP A 6 15.22 -2.67 7.55
C TRP A 6 16.25 -2.49 6.44
N ASP A 7 17.48 -2.20 6.82
CA ASP A 7 18.65 -2.37 5.96
C ASP A 7 19.14 -3.81 6.12
N VAL A 8 19.17 -4.53 5.01
CA VAL A 8 19.60 -5.94 4.91
C VAL A 8 20.77 -6.08 3.93
N SER A 9 21.53 -5.01 3.71
CA SER A 9 22.74 -5.02 2.88
C SER A 9 23.84 -5.93 3.45
N ASP A 10 23.89 -6.07 4.77
CA ASP A 10 24.61 -7.13 5.48
C ASP A 10 23.61 -8.15 6.03
N LEU A 11 23.70 -9.40 5.56
CA LEU A 11 22.82 -10.49 5.99
C LEU A 11 23.18 -11.04 7.37
N GLU A 12 24.41 -10.80 7.84
CA GLU A 12 24.85 -11.19 9.18
C GLU A 12 24.45 -10.14 10.23
N ASP A 13 24.17 -8.90 9.81
CA ASP A 13 23.84 -7.77 10.69
C ASP A 13 22.69 -6.88 10.16
N PRO A 14 21.45 -7.41 10.05
CA PRO A 14 20.31 -6.63 9.59
C PRO A 14 19.95 -5.51 10.57
N GLN A 15 19.87 -4.27 10.07
CA GLN A 15 19.62 -3.08 10.89
C GLN A 15 18.18 -2.59 10.75
N LEU A 16 17.50 -2.34 11.87
CA LEU A 16 16.23 -1.60 11.85
C LEU A 16 16.53 -0.10 11.67
N VAL A 17 16.26 0.42 10.47
CA VAL A 17 16.50 1.83 10.12
C VAL A 17 15.40 2.71 10.70
N LYS A 18 14.13 2.32 10.52
CA LYS A 18 12.98 3.15 10.94
C LYS A 18 11.69 2.35 11.16
N GLN A 19 10.80 2.90 11.96
CA GLN A 19 9.41 2.47 12.08
C GLN A 19 8.50 3.59 11.61
N TYR A 20 7.59 3.29 10.69
CA TYR A 20 6.55 4.21 10.25
C TYR A 20 5.21 3.75 10.82
N THR A 21 4.53 4.64 11.53
CA THR A 21 3.20 4.39 12.08
C THR A 21 2.17 5.19 11.30
N TYR A 22 1.25 4.48 10.67
CA TYR A 22 0.10 5.06 10.01
C TYR A 22 -1.03 5.27 11.02
N GLY A 23 -1.70 6.41 10.95
CA GLY A 23 -2.82 6.76 11.82
C GLY A 23 -4.09 5.92 11.60
N THR A 24 -4.10 5.03 10.62
CA THR A 24 -5.21 4.11 10.34
C THR A 24 -5.15 2.85 11.20
N THR A 25 -6.29 2.41 11.72
CA THR A 25 -6.41 1.14 12.46
C THR A 25 -6.69 -0.01 11.49
N SER A 26 -5.68 -0.41 10.72
CA SER A 26 -5.71 -1.61 9.89
C SER A 26 -4.37 -2.35 9.98
N SER A 27 -4.30 -3.54 9.40
CA SER A 27 -3.06 -4.33 9.27
C SER A 27 -2.48 -4.18 7.86
N ASP A 28 -1.19 -3.90 7.80
CA ASP A 28 -0.40 -4.09 6.57
C ASP A 28 -0.34 -5.58 6.23
N HIS A 29 -0.59 -5.93 4.97
CA HIS A 29 -0.61 -7.33 4.54
C HIS A 29 0.40 -7.62 3.41
N ASN A 30 0.25 -6.97 2.25
CA ASN A 30 1.14 -7.18 1.11
C ASN A 30 1.73 -5.86 0.62
N LEU A 31 3.06 -5.80 0.52
CA LEU A 31 3.80 -4.64 0.02
C LEU A 31 4.56 -5.05 -1.25
N TYR A 32 4.36 -4.31 -2.35
CA TYR A 32 5.06 -4.51 -3.61
C TYR A 32 5.72 -3.21 -4.05
N VAL A 33 6.95 -3.28 -4.54
CA VAL A 33 7.71 -2.11 -5.02
C VAL A 33 7.82 -2.17 -6.53
N GLU A 34 7.53 -1.04 -7.18
CA GLU A 34 7.79 -0.80 -8.61
C GLU A 34 8.41 0.60 -8.77
N GLY A 35 9.68 0.64 -9.20
CA GLY A 35 10.45 1.88 -9.25
C GLY A 35 10.53 2.55 -7.87
N ASN A 36 10.15 3.83 -7.79
CA ASN A 36 10.12 4.60 -6.54
C ASN A 36 8.74 4.55 -5.85
N ARG A 37 7.91 3.53 -6.13
CA ARG A 37 6.58 3.43 -5.55
C ARG A 37 6.41 2.12 -4.79
N MET A 38 5.79 2.23 -3.62
CA MET A 38 5.38 1.09 -2.80
C MET A 38 3.86 1.00 -2.77
N TYR A 39 3.34 -0.14 -3.18
CA TYR A 39 1.91 -0.46 -3.24
C TYR A 39 1.57 -1.44 -2.12
N MET A 40 0.72 -1.00 -1.20
CA MET A 40 0.42 -1.71 0.02
C MET A 40 -1.06 -2.09 0.08
N SER A 41 -1.35 -3.38 0.19
CA SER A 41 -2.68 -3.84 0.59
C SER A 41 -2.78 -3.79 2.11
N ASN A 42 -3.67 -2.92 2.60
CA ASN A 42 -3.85 -2.61 4.01
C ASN A 42 -5.25 -3.04 4.49
N TYR A 43 -5.73 -4.24 4.14
CA TYR A 43 -7.06 -4.74 4.51
C TYR A 43 -8.14 -3.66 4.39
N ALA A 44 -8.84 -3.34 5.49
CA ALA A 44 -9.92 -2.36 5.57
C ALA A 44 -9.51 -0.92 5.22
N SER A 45 -8.21 -0.58 5.30
CA SER A 45 -7.72 0.72 4.83
C SER A 45 -7.48 0.77 3.32
N GLY A 46 -7.74 -0.32 2.58
CA GLY A 46 -7.65 -0.33 1.13
C GLY A 46 -6.22 -0.47 0.58
N LEU A 47 -6.06 -0.14 -0.71
CA LEU A 47 -4.75 0.03 -1.33
C LEU A 47 -4.19 1.38 -0.90
N ARG A 48 -2.93 1.39 -0.45
CA ARG A 48 -2.13 2.59 -0.18
C ARG A 48 -0.92 2.62 -1.10
N VAL A 49 -0.64 3.76 -1.70
CA VAL A 49 0.50 3.94 -2.60
C VAL A 49 1.39 5.03 -2.03
N HIS A 50 2.66 4.70 -1.87
CA HIS A 50 3.67 5.59 -1.32
C HIS A 50 4.75 5.89 -2.35
N ASP A 51 5.22 7.13 -2.38
CA ASP A 51 6.53 7.48 -2.92
C ASP A 51 7.61 7.05 -1.91
N ILE A 52 8.58 6.30 -2.40
CA ILE A 52 9.74 5.80 -1.65
C ILE A 52 11.07 6.20 -2.30
N SER A 53 11.07 7.28 -3.09
CA SER A 53 12.30 7.89 -3.63
C SER A 53 13.30 8.26 -2.52
N ASN A 54 12.79 8.60 -1.34
CA ASN A 54 13.54 8.52 -0.09
C ASN A 54 12.98 7.36 0.78
N PRO A 55 13.64 6.19 0.84
CA PRO A 55 13.13 5.03 1.57
C PRO A 55 13.07 5.25 3.09
N GLU A 56 13.85 6.20 3.63
CA GLU A 56 13.78 6.56 5.05
C GLU A 56 12.59 7.48 5.37
N ASN A 57 11.95 8.08 4.35
CA ASN A 57 10.79 8.93 4.54
C ASN A 57 9.72 8.68 3.47
N PRO A 58 9.01 7.54 3.51
CA PRO A 58 7.91 7.26 2.60
C PRO A 58 6.77 8.29 2.74
N GLU A 59 6.18 8.69 1.62
CA GLU A 59 5.06 9.63 1.57
C GLU A 59 3.86 9.02 0.85
N GLU A 60 2.66 9.02 1.46
CA GLU A 60 1.45 8.52 0.80
C GLU A 60 1.05 9.47 -0.34
N ILE A 61 0.96 8.96 -1.57
CA ILE A 61 0.64 9.72 -2.77
C ILE A 61 -0.71 9.34 -3.39
N ALA A 62 -1.29 8.20 -3.02
CA ALA A 62 -2.62 7.79 -3.43
C ALA A 62 -3.20 6.71 -2.50
N HIS A 63 -4.53 6.59 -2.48
CA HIS A 63 -5.22 5.47 -1.85
C HIS A 63 -6.49 5.10 -2.61
N PHE A 64 -6.96 3.86 -2.42
CA PHE A 64 -8.26 3.40 -2.89
C PHE A 64 -8.86 2.42 -1.89
N ASP A 65 -10.04 2.76 -1.38
CA ASP A 65 -10.78 1.89 -0.47
C ASP A 65 -11.62 0.89 -1.26
N THR A 66 -11.49 -0.40 -0.95
CA THR A 66 -12.29 -1.47 -1.54
C THR A 66 -13.49 -1.86 -0.68
N SER A 67 -13.55 -1.41 0.57
CA SER A 67 -14.57 -1.79 1.56
C SER A 67 -15.26 -0.54 2.16
N PRO A 68 -16.14 0.15 1.40
CA PRO A 68 -16.81 1.37 1.87
C PRO A 68 -17.85 1.11 2.97
N VAL A 69 -18.16 -0.16 3.28
CA VAL A 69 -19.15 -0.56 4.28
C VAL A 69 -18.47 -0.75 5.63
N GLY A 70 -18.03 0.37 6.21
CA GLY A 70 -17.83 0.64 7.64
C GLY A 70 -17.09 -0.40 8.49
N ASP A 71 -15.87 -0.03 8.91
CA ASP A 71 -15.31 0.11 10.28
C ASP A 71 -15.76 -0.79 11.47
N ASP A 72 -16.76 -1.66 11.35
CA ASP A 72 -17.29 -2.49 12.44
C ASP A 72 -16.58 -3.85 12.59
N ASP A 73 -15.59 -4.15 11.74
CA ASP A 73 -14.72 -5.32 11.94
C ASP A 73 -13.39 -4.89 12.60
N PRO A 74 -13.18 -5.17 13.91
CA PRO A 74 -11.86 -4.98 14.54
C PRO A 74 -10.80 -5.74 13.72
N PRO A 75 -9.52 -5.29 13.64
CA PRO A 75 -8.53 -5.69 12.64
C PRO A 75 -8.79 -7.07 12.02
N GLY A 76 -9.66 -7.06 11.01
CA GLY A 76 -10.32 -8.24 10.48
C GLY A 76 -9.78 -8.60 9.11
N PHE A 77 -10.29 -9.70 8.56
CA PHE A 77 -9.94 -10.15 7.22
C PHE A 77 -10.92 -9.58 6.20
N THR A 78 -10.97 -8.25 6.07
CA THR A 78 -11.81 -7.52 5.10
C THR A 78 -10.98 -6.54 4.27
N GLY A 79 -11.54 -6.06 3.15
CA GLY A 79 -10.84 -5.14 2.25
C GLY A 79 -9.70 -5.80 1.48
N THR A 80 -8.64 -5.04 1.18
CA THR A 80 -7.62 -5.49 0.21
C THR A 80 -6.78 -6.66 0.72
N TRP A 81 -6.82 -7.79 0.01
CA TRP A 81 -5.98 -8.96 0.27
C TRP A 81 -4.60 -8.82 -0.37
N SER A 82 -4.56 -8.35 -1.63
CA SER A 82 -3.34 -8.28 -2.42
C SER A 82 -3.47 -7.27 -3.55
N ASN A 83 -2.33 -6.93 -4.15
CA ASN A 83 -2.26 -6.09 -5.32
C ASN A 83 -1.15 -6.58 -6.28
N TYR A 84 -1.25 -6.20 -7.54
CA TYR A 84 -0.25 -6.47 -8.58
C TYR A 84 -0.04 -5.18 -9.38
N PRO A 85 1.06 -4.44 -9.12
CA PRO A 85 1.32 -3.16 -9.79
C PRO A 85 2.09 -3.31 -11.11
N TYR A 86 2.56 -4.51 -11.45
CA TYR A 86 3.55 -4.73 -12.52
C TYR A 86 2.95 -4.87 -13.93
N PHE A 87 1.80 -4.26 -14.22
CA PHE A 87 1.33 -4.19 -15.60
C PHE A 87 2.02 -3.03 -16.32
N ASP A 88 2.64 -3.29 -17.47
CA ASP A 88 3.36 -2.29 -18.29
C ASP A 88 2.51 -1.04 -18.64
N ASN A 89 1.19 -1.17 -18.63
CA ASN A 89 0.26 -0.07 -18.93
C ASN A 89 -0.09 0.81 -17.71
N GLY A 90 0.56 0.59 -16.56
CA GLY A 90 0.38 1.33 -15.31
C GLY A 90 -0.94 1.03 -14.57
N VAL A 91 -1.64 -0.04 -14.94
CA VAL A 91 -2.79 -0.53 -14.17
C VAL A 91 -2.29 -1.34 -12.99
N VAL A 92 -2.98 -1.22 -11.86
CA VAL A 92 -2.78 -2.03 -10.66
C VAL A 92 -4.00 -2.92 -10.49
N ALA A 93 -3.81 -4.24 -10.48
CA ALA A 93 -4.87 -5.15 -10.04
C ALA A 93 -4.89 -5.21 -8.52
N VAL A 94 -6.08 -5.19 -7.92
CA VAL A 94 -6.27 -5.27 -6.47
C VAL A 94 -7.36 -6.29 -6.16
N SER A 95 -7.02 -7.34 -5.43
CA SER A 95 -7.98 -8.33 -4.94
C SER A 95 -8.48 -7.92 -3.55
N SER A 96 -9.79 -7.96 -3.35
CA SER A 96 -10.46 -7.63 -2.09
C SER A 96 -11.24 -8.82 -1.54
N ILE A 97 -11.28 -8.95 -0.22
CA ILE A 97 -11.95 -10.03 0.48
C ILE A 97 -13.45 -9.72 0.54
N GLY A 98 -14.20 -10.30 -0.40
CA GLY A 98 -15.66 -10.15 -0.47
C GLY A 98 -16.13 -9.20 -1.57
N GLU A 99 -15.30 -8.27 -2.03
CA GLU A 99 -15.64 -7.26 -3.04
C GLU A 99 -15.07 -7.56 -4.42
N GLY A 100 -14.21 -8.59 -4.53
CA GLY A 100 -13.73 -9.10 -5.81
C GLY A 100 -12.45 -8.42 -6.31
N LEU A 101 -12.36 -8.18 -7.61
CA LEU A 101 -11.16 -7.67 -8.29
C LEU A 101 -11.41 -6.25 -8.82
N PHE A 102 -10.49 -5.34 -8.47
CA PHE A 102 -10.45 -3.99 -8.99
C PHE A 102 -9.24 -3.82 -9.92
N LEU A 103 -9.42 -3.08 -11.01
CA LEU A 103 -8.35 -2.63 -11.89
C LEU A 103 -8.26 -1.12 -11.77
N LEU A 104 -7.20 -0.64 -11.13
CA LEU A 104 -7.01 0.75 -10.79
C LEU A 104 -5.95 1.37 -11.68
N ARG A 105 -6.11 2.63 -12.05
CA ARG A 105 -5.06 3.44 -12.69
C ARG A 105 -4.71 4.58 -11.74
N PRO A 106 -3.59 4.51 -11.00
CA PRO A 106 -3.19 5.58 -10.11
C PRO A 106 -2.92 6.86 -10.91
N THR A 107 -3.64 7.94 -10.60
CA THR A 107 -3.36 9.28 -11.14
C THR A 107 -2.37 9.97 -10.22
N THR A 108 -1.09 9.64 -10.38
CA THR A 108 0.01 10.18 -9.57
C THR A 108 0.82 11.18 -10.42
N GLY A 109 0.21 12.35 -10.65
CA GLY A 109 0.73 13.48 -11.43
C GLY A 109 -0.42 14.39 -11.89
N GLU A 110 -0.20 15.71 -11.84
CA GLU A 110 -1.16 16.84 -12.00
C GLU A 110 -2.53 16.50 -12.59
N ARG A 111 -3.60 16.89 -11.88
CA ARG A 111 -4.91 17.06 -12.53
C ARG A 111 -4.71 17.99 -13.71
N GLU A 112 -4.82 17.50 -14.93
CA GLU A 112 -5.03 18.41 -16.06
C GLU A 112 -6.30 19.20 -15.74
N SER A 113 -6.13 20.50 -15.54
CA SER A 113 -7.24 21.42 -15.41
C SER A 113 -8.04 21.36 -16.71
N LEU A 114 -9.28 20.87 -16.61
CA LEU A 114 -10.30 21.06 -17.64
C LEU A 114 -10.64 22.55 -17.80
#